data_AF-A0A524P669-F1
#
_entry.id   AF-A0A524P669-F1
#
_cell.length_a   1.000
_cell.length_b   1.000
_cell.length_c   1.000
_cell.angle_alpha   90.00
_cell.angle_beta   90.00
_cell.angle_gamma   90.00
#
_symmetry.space_group_name_H-M   'P 1'
#
loop_
_entity.id
_entity.type
_entity.pdbx_description
1 polymer ?
#
loop_
_entity_poly.entity_id
_entity_poly.type
_entity_poly.pdbx_seq_one_letter_code
_entity_poly.pdbx_strand_id
1 'polypeptide(L)'
;MKTIYSGYGLADLQDRSPITKSDVVDLFGSPDEEILLEQYSIQMVYLEQGLRFYYRLDEKAEDPPIITIGFLDSFEGKTEEGIQLNKSTMRDVFRVYGEETWLTAEGSTYWWVEQSGISFYVEKSEENGQFSFKEEDHINQTIIRITVPLTYRPEDFSVNEDGMIIRSVEDYCIDGSLHELILDEERAEQICSKCGLIIEDHMISMEYSGERAFSMAERQKRQTHGSPVNPLIPDLQMATMIDKRAPMPESLRKAVKWDSRYSWKQRNMIQATSEIKRIGELMNLPQHVKVYAIKLYRQAFTLGLLKGRSIRAMVAASIYYACGAEKVPRTLQNIVDVSDSTFHQITKCYQSLIKELNLPSPTISPKDLVSAYISKLHLPHKVEVNAGKILDRYEKVYSLSGKDPKGLVAAALYEASQHSNIKISQTKISRAVGITEVTLRNRLREMQKFIRKKPKQ
;
A
#
# COMPACT_ATOMS: atom_id res chain seq x y z
N MET A 1 -17.30 -29.93 -2.14
CA MET A 1 -18.44 -29.32 -2.85
C MET A 1 -19.60 -30.29 -2.72
N LYS A 2 -20.55 -30.02 -1.82
CA LYS A 2 -21.79 -30.80 -1.73
C LYS A 2 -22.69 -30.37 -2.89
N THR A 3 -23.01 -31.30 -3.76
CA THR A 3 -23.57 -31.10 -5.09
C THR A 3 -25.04 -30.67 -5.04
N ILE A 4 -25.42 -29.74 -5.93
CA ILE A 4 -26.82 -29.35 -6.18
C ILE A 4 -27.42 -30.22 -7.31
N TYR A 5 -26.73 -31.29 -7.72
CA TYR A 5 -26.80 -31.77 -9.10
C TYR A 5 -27.42 -33.16 -9.27
N SER A 6 -28.41 -33.54 -8.46
CA SER A 6 -29.19 -34.74 -8.75
C SER A 6 -30.41 -34.40 -9.61
N GLY A 7 -30.33 -34.63 -10.93
CA GLY A 7 -31.51 -34.57 -11.81
C GLY A 7 -31.25 -34.38 -13.31
N TYR A 8 -30.15 -33.73 -13.70
CA TYR A 8 -29.90 -33.31 -15.10
C TYR A 8 -28.56 -33.82 -15.68
N GLY A 9 -28.01 -34.94 -15.20
CA GLY A 9 -26.78 -35.55 -15.78
C GLY A 9 -25.46 -34.80 -15.53
N LEU A 10 -25.47 -33.61 -14.92
CA LEU A 10 -24.27 -32.83 -14.57
C LEU A 10 -23.28 -33.56 -13.64
N ALA A 11 -23.73 -34.60 -12.93
CA ALA A 11 -22.86 -35.47 -12.14
C ALA A 11 -21.90 -36.29 -13.02
N ASP A 12 -22.33 -36.70 -14.21
CA ASP A 12 -21.53 -37.50 -15.15
C ASP A 12 -20.42 -36.67 -15.82
N LEU A 13 -20.53 -35.34 -15.77
CA LEU A 13 -19.53 -34.38 -16.26
C LEU A 13 -18.44 -34.08 -15.23
N GLN A 14 -18.62 -34.40 -13.94
CA GLN A 14 -17.63 -34.11 -12.90
C GLN A 14 -16.36 -34.95 -13.02
N ASP A 15 -16.46 -36.16 -13.58
CA ASP A 15 -15.33 -37.08 -13.72
C ASP A 15 -14.50 -36.83 -15.01
N ARG A 16 -14.95 -35.95 -15.91
CA ARG A 16 -14.26 -35.60 -17.16
C ARG A 16 -13.70 -34.19 -17.09
N SER A 17 -12.37 -34.06 -17.04
CA SER A 17 -11.68 -32.77 -17.06
C SER A 17 -10.58 -32.76 -18.13
N PRO A 18 -10.58 -31.80 -19.07
CA PRO A 18 -11.54 -30.69 -19.25
C PRO A 18 -12.86 -31.13 -19.91
N ILE A 19 -13.98 -30.50 -19.55
CA ILE A 19 -15.27 -30.66 -20.24
C ILE A 19 -15.18 -29.92 -21.58
N THR A 20 -15.49 -30.58 -22.69
CA THR A 20 -15.42 -29.97 -24.03
C THR A 20 -16.79 -29.56 -24.56
N LYS A 21 -16.83 -28.78 -25.65
CA LYS A 21 -18.07 -28.42 -26.34
C LYS A 21 -18.81 -29.67 -26.81
N SER A 22 -18.09 -30.65 -27.37
CA SER A 22 -18.67 -31.91 -27.83
C SER A 22 -19.32 -32.71 -26.70
N ASP A 23 -18.69 -32.79 -25.53
CA ASP A 23 -19.24 -33.52 -24.37
C ASP A 23 -20.60 -32.95 -23.92
N VAL A 24 -20.77 -31.62 -23.97
CA VAL A 24 -22.04 -30.98 -23.61
C VAL A 24 -23.11 -31.16 -24.68
N VAL A 25 -22.73 -31.13 -25.96
CA VAL A 25 -23.67 -31.40 -27.06
C VAL A 25 -24.12 -32.87 -27.05
N ASP A 26 -23.25 -33.81 -26.70
CA ASP A 26 -23.60 -35.24 -26.60
C ASP A 26 -24.58 -35.52 -25.46
N LEU A 27 -24.49 -34.77 -24.35
CA LEU A 27 -25.33 -34.96 -23.16
C LEU A 27 -26.66 -34.20 -23.22
N PHE A 28 -26.65 -32.96 -23.70
CA PHE A 28 -27.83 -32.07 -23.70
C PHE A 28 -28.43 -31.85 -25.08
N GLY A 29 -27.79 -32.32 -26.15
CA GLY A 29 -28.17 -32.04 -27.54
C GLY A 29 -27.64 -30.69 -28.03
N SER A 30 -28.11 -30.25 -29.20
CA SER A 30 -27.75 -28.94 -29.76
C SER A 30 -28.32 -27.80 -28.90
N PRO A 31 -27.57 -26.71 -28.66
CA PRO A 31 -28.07 -25.58 -27.89
C PRO A 31 -29.22 -24.88 -28.63
N ASP A 32 -30.15 -24.31 -27.86
CA ASP A 32 -31.27 -23.54 -28.38
C ASP A 32 -30.80 -22.20 -28.99
N GLU A 33 -29.81 -21.56 -28.35
CA GLU A 33 -29.19 -20.32 -28.85
C GLU A 33 -27.67 -20.33 -28.62
N GLU A 34 -26.90 -19.81 -29.58
CA GLU A 34 -25.47 -19.49 -29.42
C GLU A 34 -25.25 -17.97 -29.55
N ILE A 35 -24.71 -17.34 -28.51
CA ILE A 35 -24.50 -15.89 -28.44
C ILE A 35 -23.00 -15.60 -28.39
N LEU A 36 -22.50 -14.74 -29.29
CA LEU A 36 -21.09 -14.34 -29.33
C LEU A 36 -20.86 -13.09 -28.48
N LEU A 37 -19.95 -13.17 -27.52
CA LEU A 37 -19.58 -12.10 -26.59
C LEU A 37 -18.18 -11.58 -26.93
N GLU A 38 -18.10 -10.28 -27.25
CA GLU A 38 -16.89 -9.47 -27.38
C GLU A 38 -15.73 -10.16 -28.14
N GLN A 39 -16.05 -10.78 -29.28
CA GLN A 39 -15.13 -11.39 -30.25
C GLN A 39 -14.36 -12.64 -29.81
N TYR A 40 -14.35 -13.01 -28.53
CA TYR A 40 -13.50 -14.09 -28.02
C TYR A 40 -14.24 -15.22 -27.27
N SER A 41 -15.54 -15.09 -26.95
CA SER A 41 -16.27 -16.15 -26.24
C SER A 41 -17.66 -16.40 -26.82
N ILE A 42 -18.10 -17.66 -26.79
CA ILE A 42 -19.45 -18.08 -27.19
C ILE A 42 -20.18 -18.64 -25.98
N GLN A 43 -21.44 -18.24 -25.85
CA GLN A 43 -22.40 -18.74 -24.87
C GLN A 43 -23.40 -19.68 -25.57
N MET A 44 -23.50 -20.92 -25.12
CA MET A 44 -24.55 -21.88 -25.48
C MET A 44 -25.69 -21.83 -24.47
N VAL A 45 -26.94 -21.71 -24.91
CA VAL A 45 -28.12 -21.61 -24.05
C VAL A 45 -29.04 -22.82 -24.29
N TYR A 46 -29.49 -23.43 -23.18
CA TYR A 46 -30.45 -24.54 -23.14
C TYR A 46 -31.64 -24.11 -22.28
N LEU A 47 -32.73 -23.66 -22.92
CA LEU A 47 -33.87 -23.04 -22.27
C LEU A 47 -34.76 -24.05 -21.55
N GLU A 48 -34.96 -25.24 -22.13
CA GLU A 48 -35.82 -26.29 -21.56
C GLU A 48 -35.24 -26.84 -20.25
N GLN A 49 -33.93 -27.02 -20.20
CA GLN A 49 -33.20 -27.50 -19.03
C GLN A 49 -32.73 -26.35 -18.13
N GLY A 50 -32.85 -25.09 -18.59
CA GLY A 50 -32.44 -23.90 -17.87
C GLY A 50 -30.93 -23.80 -17.63
N LEU A 51 -30.11 -24.19 -18.61
CA LEU A 51 -28.64 -24.23 -18.51
C LEU A 51 -27.97 -23.30 -19.53
N ARG A 52 -26.75 -22.85 -19.21
CA ARG A 52 -25.89 -22.05 -20.09
C ARG A 52 -24.46 -22.53 -19.98
N PHE A 53 -23.71 -22.57 -21.08
CA PHE A 53 -22.30 -22.97 -21.11
C PHE A 53 -21.47 -21.95 -21.88
N TYR A 54 -20.24 -21.70 -21.43
CA TYR A 54 -19.34 -20.69 -22.02
C TYR A 54 -18.04 -21.33 -22.49
N TYR A 55 -17.57 -21.00 -23.70
CA TYR A 55 -16.27 -21.44 -24.21
C TYR A 55 -15.59 -20.35 -25.06
N ARG A 56 -14.26 -20.44 -25.24
CA ARG A 56 -13.47 -19.46 -26.00
C ARG A 56 -13.49 -19.75 -27.50
N LEU A 57 -13.61 -18.70 -28.31
CA LEU A 57 -13.50 -18.75 -29.76
C LEU A 57 -12.02 -18.75 -30.17
N ASP A 58 -11.39 -19.94 -30.19
CA ASP A 58 -10.02 -20.11 -30.72
C ASP A 58 -10.07 -20.69 -32.15
N GLU A 59 -9.57 -19.96 -33.15
CA GLU A 59 -9.57 -20.42 -34.58
C GLU A 59 -8.78 -21.72 -34.84
N LYS A 60 -7.99 -22.20 -33.86
CA LYS A 60 -7.11 -23.38 -33.99
C LYS A 60 -7.59 -24.60 -33.21
N ALA A 61 -8.60 -24.46 -32.34
CA ALA A 61 -9.10 -25.57 -31.52
C ALA A 61 -10.35 -26.17 -32.18
N GLU A 62 -10.28 -27.44 -32.60
CA GLU A 62 -11.42 -28.15 -33.19
C GLU A 62 -12.54 -28.41 -32.15
N ASP A 63 -12.20 -28.50 -30.86
CA ASP A 63 -13.15 -28.70 -29.75
C ASP A 63 -12.72 -27.91 -28.49
N PRO A 64 -13.31 -26.72 -28.24
CA PRO A 64 -12.89 -25.85 -27.16
C PRO A 64 -13.39 -26.33 -25.79
N PRO A 65 -12.57 -26.21 -24.73
CA PRO A 65 -13.00 -26.54 -23.37
C PRO A 65 -14.01 -25.51 -22.86
N ILE A 66 -14.98 -26.00 -22.08
CA ILE A 66 -15.98 -25.18 -21.41
C ILE A 66 -15.35 -24.55 -20.17
N ILE A 67 -15.51 -23.23 -20.09
CA ILE A 67 -14.94 -22.37 -19.06
C ILE A 67 -15.90 -22.28 -17.88
N THR A 68 -17.21 -22.20 -18.10
CA THR A 68 -18.21 -21.97 -17.05
C THR A 68 -19.61 -22.50 -17.43
N ILE A 69 -20.42 -22.83 -16.42
CA ILE A 69 -21.83 -23.25 -16.52
C ILE A 69 -22.73 -22.27 -15.73
N GLY A 70 -23.85 -21.83 -16.31
CA GLY A 70 -24.86 -20.96 -15.67
C GLY A 70 -26.26 -21.59 -15.67
N PHE A 71 -27.17 -21.07 -14.82
CA PHE A 71 -28.54 -21.59 -14.63
C PHE A 71 -29.60 -20.50 -14.86
N LEU A 72 -30.78 -20.89 -15.33
CA LEU A 72 -31.95 -20.05 -15.60
C LEU A 72 -33.12 -20.40 -14.68
N ASP A 73 -34.14 -19.52 -14.62
CA ASP A 73 -35.29 -19.61 -13.70
C ASP A 73 -36.15 -20.89 -13.87
N SER A 74 -36.07 -21.56 -15.03
CA SER A 74 -36.76 -22.82 -15.32
C SER A 74 -36.12 -24.06 -14.66
N PHE A 75 -35.00 -23.91 -13.96
CA PHE A 75 -34.24 -25.02 -13.41
C PHE A 75 -34.84 -25.60 -12.11
N GLU A 76 -35.30 -26.86 -12.14
CA GLU A 76 -35.77 -27.58 -10.94
C GLU A 76 -34.64 -28.39 -10.27
N GLY A 77 -33.83 -27.76 -9.42
CA GLY A 77 -32.74 -28.41 -8.68
C GLY A 77 -33.12 -28.90 -7.26
N LYS A 78 -32.51 -29.99 -6.80
CA LYS A 78 -32.54 -30.45 -5.40
C LYS A 78 -31.14 -30.42 -4.80
N THR A 79 -30.99 -29.87 -3.59
CA THR A 79 -29.71 -29.96 -2.84
C THR A 79 -29.55 -31.34 -2.21
N GLU A 80 -28.31 -31.76 -1.93
CA GLU A 80 -28.00 -33.00 -1.19
C GLU A 80 -28.75 -33.12 0.14
N GLU A 81 -29.02 -32.00 0.81
CA GLU A 81 -29.74 -31.93 2.09
C GLU A 81 -31.28 -31.83 1.91
N GLY A 82 -31.78 -32.02 0.67
CA GLY A 82 -33.20 -32.24 0.38
C GLY A 82 -34.05 -30.99 0.11
N ILE A 83 -33.44 -29.80 0.00
CA ILE A 83 -34.15 -28.54 -0.26
C ILE A 83 -34.45 -28.44 -1.76
N GLN A 84 -35.71 -28.17 -2.09
CA GLN A 84 -36.21 -28.09 -3.46
C GLN A 84 -36.60 -26.64 -3.80
N LEU A 85 -36.05 -26.14 -4.90
CA LEU A 85 -36.44 -24.84 -5.47
C LEU A 85 -37.95 -24.80 -5.75
N ASN A 86 -38.60 -23.67 -5.43
CA ASN A 86 -40.05 -23.43 -5.58
C ASN A 86 -41.00 -24.32 -4.75
N LYS A 87 -40.48 -25.27 -3.95
CA LYS A 87 -41.30 -26.20 -3.12
C LYS A 87 -40.98 -26.12 -1.63
N SER A 88 -39.72 -25.93 -1.25
CA SER A 88 -39.30 -25.79 0.15
C SER A 88 -39.48 -24.34 0.64
N THR A 89 -39.80 -24.18 1.93
CA THR A 89 -39.99 -22.86 2.57
C THR A 89 -38.75 -22.44 3.34
N MET A 90 -38.64 -21.14 3.68
CA MET A 90 -37.54 -20.65 4.51
C MET A 90 -37.47 -21.29 5.89
N ARG A 91 -38.62 -21.69 6.46
CA ARG A 91 -38.66 -22.51 7.68
C ARG A 91 -37.91 -23.84 7.53
N ASP A 92 -37.98 -24.47 6.36
CA ASP A 92 -37.27 -25.72 6.11
C ASP A 92 -35.76 -25.50 6.03
N VAL A 93 -35.33 -24.35 5.47
CA VAL A 93 -33.92 -23.93 5.44
C VAL A 93 -33.38 -23.76 6.86
N PHE A 94 -34.12 -23.04 7.73
CA PHE A 94 -33.70 -22.83 9.11
C PHE A 94 -33.68 -24.10 9.94
N ARG A 95 -34.60 -25.05 9.69
CA ARG A 95 -34.57 -26.36 10.36
C ARG A 95 -33.30 -27.15 10.02
N VAL A 96 -32.81 -27.03 8.78
CA VAL A 96 -31.65 -27.78 8.29
C VAL A 96 -30.33 -27.12 8.71
N TYR A 97 -30.23 -25.80 8.65
CA TYR A 97 -28.97 -25.07 8.85
C TYR A 97 -28.84 -24.32 10.20
N GLY A 98 -29.94 -24.04 10.89
CA GLY A 98 -29.94 -23.62 12.30
C GLY A 98 -29.62 -22.15 12.63
N GLU A 99 -29.39 -21.27 11.65
CA GLU A 99 -29.10 -19.84 11.87
C GLU A 99 -30.10 -18.92 11.14
N GLU A 100 -30.55 -17.85 11.82
CA GLU A 100 -31.66 -16.98 11.41
C GLU A 100 -31.22 -15.55 11.00
N THR A 101 -30.02 -15.41 10.44
CA THR A 101 -29.51 -14.09 10.00
C THR A 101 -30.05 -13.71 8.63
N TRP A 102 -31.03 -12.80 8.63
CA TRP A 102 -31.60 -12.23 7.42
C TRP A 102 -30.77 -11.05 6.89
N LEU A 103 -30.60 -11.01 5.58
CA LEU A 103 -29.90 -9.97 4.84
C LEU A 103 -30.86 -9.26 3.87
N THR A 104 -30.64 -7.96 3.69
CA THR A 104 -31.40 -7.11 2.77
C THR A 104 -30.54 -5.95 2.29
N ALA A 105 -30.85 -5.41 1.12
CA ALA A 105 -30.24 -4.20 0.59
C ALA A 105 -31.32 -3.14 0.29
N GLU A 106 -30.96 -1.87 0.39
CA GLU A 106 -31.82 -0.76 -0.01
C GLU A 106 -32.02 -0.81 -1.53
N GLY A 107 -33.28 -0.95 -1.99
CA GLY A 107 -33.62 -1.09 -3.41
C GLY A 107 -33.80 -2.54 -3.91
N SER A 108 -33.46 -3.57 -3.11
CA SER A 108 -33.73 -4.96 -3.48
C SER A 108 -35.22 -5.31 -3.33
N THR A 109 -35.76 -6.16 -4.20
CA THR A 109 -37.12 -6.75 -4.08
C THR A 109 -37.15 -8.03 -3.25
N TYR A 110 -36.00 -8.47 -2.70
CA TYR A 110 -35.88 -9.75 -1.98
C TYR A 110 -35.24 -9.59 -0.58
N TRP A 111 -35.65 -10.47 0.33
CA TRP A 111 -34.95 -10.86 1.56
C TRP A 111 -34.17 -12.15 1.30
N TRP A 112 -32.99 -12.33 1.89
CA TRP A 112 -32.27 -13.59 1.76
C TRP A 112 -31.49 -14.00 3.01
N VAL A 113 -31.14 -15.28 3.08
CA VAL A 113 -30.29 -15.85 4.12
C VAL A 113 -29.13 -16.57 3.46
N GLU A 114 -27.92 -16.36 3.95
CA GLU A 114 -26.71 -17.01 3.44
C GLU A 114 -26.25 -18.09 4.42
N GLN A 115 -26.14 -19.34 3.96
CA GLN A 115 -25.73 -20.49 4.77
C GLN A 115 -24.76 -21.38 4.01
N SER A 116 -23.61 -21.68 4.61
CA SER A 116 -22.57 -22.56 4.04
C SER A 116 -22.15 -22.20 2.60
N GLY A 117 -22.17 -20.89 2.26
CA GLY A 117 -21.87 -20.41 0.90
C GLY A 117 -23.01 -20.61 -0.10
N ILE A 118 -24.27 -20.68 0.36
CA ILE A 118 -25.47 -20.75 -0.47
C ILE A 118 -26.46 -19.70 0.05
N SER A 119 -26.93 -18.80 -0.81
CA SER A 119 -27.93 -17.78 -0.48
C SER A 119 -29.32 -18.21 -0.95
N PHE A 120 -30.30 -18.17 -0.05
CA PHE A 120 -31.71 -18.52 -0.29
C PHE A 120 -32.57 -17.25 -0.28
N TYR A 121 -33.33 -16.97 -1.35
CA TYR A 121 -34.08 -15.73 -1.52
C TYR A 121 -35.59 -15.92 -1.44
N VAL A 122 -36.23 -14.89 -0.90
CA VAL A 122 -37.67 -14.73 -0.77
C VAL A 122 -38.07 -13.29 -1.14
N GLU A 123 -39.22 -13.10 -1.75
CA GLU A 123 -39.72 -11.79 -2.19
C GLU A 123 -40.22 -10.92 -1.02
N LYS A 124 -39.96 -9.61 -1.08
CA LYS A 124 -40.49 -8.64 -0.10
C LYS A 124 -42.00 -8.48 -0.31
N SER A 125 -42.79 -8.65 0.73
CA SER A 125 -44.22 -8.31 0.71
C SER A 125 -44.41 -6.80 0.92
N GLU A 126 -45.11 -6.14 0.00
CA GLU A 126 -45.45 -4.71 0.13
C GLU A 126 -46.69 -4.53 1.03
N GLU A 127 -46.55 -3.81 2.14
CA GLU A 127 -47.68 -3.19 2.83
C GLU A 127 -47.49 -1.66 2.88
N ASN A 128 -48.37 -0.92 2.22
CA ASN A 128 -48.51 0.55 2.31
C ASN A 128 -47.23 1.36 2.06
N GLY A 129 -46.40 0.97 1.07
CA GLY A 129 -45.29 1.80 0.58
C GLY A 129 -44.14 2.03 1.57
N GLN A 130 -44.09 1.28 2.67
CA GLN A 130 -42.97 1.25 3.61
C GLN A 130 -42.55 -0.21 3.85
N PHE A 131 -41.31 -0.55 3.50
CA PHE A 131 -40.75 -1.88 3.75
C PHE A 131 -40.44 -2.05 5.25
N SER A 132 -41.39 -2.56 6.03
CA SER A 132 -41.14 -2.95 7.43
C SER A 132 -40.83 -4.45 7.51
N PHE A 133 -39.66 -4.81 8.04
CA PHE A 133 -39.28 -6.22 8.22
C PHE A 133 -40.03 -6.84 9.41
N LYS A 134 -40.78 -7.91 9.16
CA LYS A 134 -41.36 -8.79 10.18
C LYS A 134 -41.00 -10.23 9.85
N GLU A 135 -40.25 -10.89 10.72
CA GLU A 135 -39.75 -12.25 10.50
C GLU A 135 -40.88 -13.26 10.29
N GLU A 136 -41.99 -13.11 11.03
CA GLU A 136 -43.12 -14.04 11.00
C GLU A 136 -43.82 -14.13 9.63
N ASP A 137 -43.77 -13.05 8.84
CA ASP A 137 -44.44 -12.96 7.53
C ASP A 137 -43.65 -13.68 6.42
N HIS A 138 -42.32 -13.77 6.55
CA HIS A 138 -41.41 -14.28 5.52
C HIS A 138 -40.96 -15.73 5.74
N ILE A 139 -41.05 -16.25 6.97
CA ILE A 139 -40.64 -17.62 7.32
C ILE A 139 -41.43 -18.70 6.54
N ASN A 140 -42.69 -18.41 6.19
CA ASN A 140 -43.58 -19.36 5.50
C ASN A 140 -43.51 -19.27 3.97
N GLN A 141 -42.77 -18.32 3.40
CA GLN A 141 -42.70 -18.14 1.96
C GLN A 141 -41.80 -19.19 1.31
N THR A 142 -42.14 -19.60 0.08
CA THR A 142 -41.36 -20.54 -0.71
C THR A 142 -40.10 -19.88 -1.23
N ILE A 143 -39.03 -20.66 -1.30
CA ILE A 143 -37.75 -20.19 -1.83
C ILE A 143 -37.88 -20.04 -3.35
N ILE A 144 -37.70 -18.81 -3.83
CA ILE A 144 -37.84 -18.47 -5.25
C ILE A 144 -36.51 -18.64 -5.98
N ARG A 145 -35.39 -18.42 -5.27
CA ARG A 145 -34.05 -18.49 -5.85
C ARG A 145 -33.04 -19.01 -4.84
N ILE A 146 -32.12 -19.86 -5.32
CA ILE A 146 -30.94 -20.33 -4.59
C ILE A 146 -29.73 -19.90 -5.40
N THR A 147 -28.78 -19.20 -4.80
CA THR A 147 -27.49 -18.90 -5.45
C THR A 147 -26.34 -19.45 -4.62
N VAL A 148 -25.49 -20.24 -5.24
CA VAL A 148 -24.10 -20.40 -4.78
C VAL A 148 -23.37 -19.17 -5.32
N PRO A 149 -22.60 -18.42 -4.51
CA PRO A 149 -22.11 -17.12 -4.93
C PRO A 149 -21.16 -17.29 -6.10
N LEU A 150 -21.61 -16.79 -7.25
CA LEU A 150 -20.81 -16.04 -8.20
C LEU A 150 -21.69 -14.84 -8.56
N THR A 151 -21.71 -13.84 -7.67
CA THR A 151 -22.71 -12.77 -7.67
C THR A 151 -22.42 -11.69 -8.71
N TYR A 152 -23.50 -11.13 -9.28
CA TYR A 152 -23.56 -9.72 -9.68
C TYR A 152 -24.86 -9.09 -9.18
N ARG A 153 -24.83 -7.77 -8.87
CA ARG A 153 -25.98 -6.93 -8.51
C ARG A 153 -26.36 -5.98 -9.67
N PRO A 154 -27.64 -5.53 -9.75
CA PRO A 154 -28.13 -4.63 -10.81
C PRO A 154 -28.05 -3.13 -10.46
N GLU A 155 -27.08 -2.69 -9.65
CA GLU A 155 -26.97 -1.31 -9.16
C GLU A 155 -25.80 -0.50 -9.79
N ASP A 156 -25.01 -1.09 -10.68
CA ASP A 156 -23.75 -0.50 -11.20
C ASP A 156 -23.88 0.27 -12.53
N PHE A 157 -25.04 0.86 -12.82
CA PHE A 157 -25.25 1.58 -14.08
C PHE A 157 -25.34 3.08 -13.89
N SER A 158 -24.44 3.82 -14.53
CA SER A 158 -24.66 5.25 -14.81
C SER A 158 -25.15 5.41 -16.25
N VAL A 159 -26.12 6.31 -16.44
CA VAL A 159 -26.75 6.60 -17.73
C VAL A 159 -26.32 8.00 -18.17
N ASN A 160 -25.81 8.12 -19.39
CA ASN A 160 -25.47 9.43 -19.95
C ASN A 160 -26.74 10.21 -20.36
N GLU A 161 -26.59 11.50 -20.66
CA GLU A 161 -27.69 12.43 -21.00
C GLU A 161 -28.56 11.96 -22.19
N ASP A 162 -28.07 11.03 -23.03
CA ASP A 162 -28.81 10.42 -24.15
C ASP A 162 -29.50 9.08 -23.81
N GLY A 163 -29.53 8.67 -22.54
CA GLY A 163 -30.28 7.48 -22.10
C GLY A 163 -29.59 6.13 -22.33
N MET A 164 -28.30 6.11 -22.70
CA MET A 164 -27.52 4.88 -22.85
C MET A 164 -26.75 4.52 -21.56
N ILE A 165 -26.75 3.22 -21.24
CA ILE A 165 -26.08 2.62 -20.08
C ILE A 165 -24.57 2.51 -20.35
N ILE A 166 -23.75 3.11 -19.49
CA ILE A 166 -22.29 2.91 -19.50
C ILE A 166 -21.91 1.96 -18.35
N ARG A 167 -21.20 0.87 -18.70
CA ARG A 167 -20.58 -0.07 -17.76
C ARG A 167 -19.20 0.44 -17.35
N SER A 168 -18.85 0.36 -16.08
CA SER A 168 -17.45 0.25 -15.62
C SER A 168 -17.26 -1.14 -14.99
N VAL A 169 -17.18 -2.18 -15.83
CA VAL A 169 -16.79 -3.53 -15.40
C VAL A 169 -15.27 -3.56 -15.36
N GLU A 170 -14.66 -3.06 -14.29
CA GLU A 170 -13.19 -3.07 -14.19
C GLU A 170 -12.64 -3.47 -12.81
N ASP A 171 -13.41 -3.36 -11.72
CA ASP A 171 -12.79 -3.50 -10.38
C ASP A 171 -12.93 -4.88 -9.72
N TYR A 172 -13.94 -5.69 -10.06
CA TYR A 172 -14.29 -6.89 -9.28
C TYR A 172 -14.32 -8.20 -10.10
N CYS A 173 -13.68 -9.22 -9.53
CA CYS A 173 -13.65 -10.61 -9.99
C CYS A 173 -15.00 -11.32 -9.77
N ILE A 174 -15.19 -12.47 -10.43
CA ILE A 174 -16.43 -13.30 -10.43
C ILE A 174 -16.93 -13.62 -8.99
N ASP A 175 -16.03 -13.69 -8.01
CA ASP A 175 -16.36 -13.94 -6.59
C ASP A 175 -16.84 -12.68 -5.83
N GLY A 176 -16.99 -11.53 -6.50
CA GLY A 176 -17.30 -10.24 -5.87
C GLY A 176 -16.13 -9.58 -5.11
N SER A 177 -14.94 -10.18 -5.16
CA SER A 177 -13.70 -9.62 -4.61
C SER A 177 -12.92 -8.85 -5.67
N LEU A 178 -12.04 -7.90 -5.27
CA LEU A 178 -11.18 -7.19 -6.23
C LEU A 178 -10.35 -8.17 -7.07
N HIS A 179 -10.10 -7.83 -8.34
CA HIS A 179 -9.22 -8.61 -9.21
C HIS A 179 -7.83 -8.73 -8.60
N GLU A 180 -7.35 -9.97 -8.50
CA GLU A 180 -5.96 -10.24 -8.14
C GLU A 180 -5.15 -10.32 -9.43
N LEU A 181 -4.40 -9.25 -9.73
CA LEU A 181 -3.69 -9.06 -11.00
C LEU A 181 -2.36 -9.81 -11.00
N ILE A 182 -2.15 -10.60 -12.05
CA ILE A 182 -0.88 -11.20 -12.43
C ILE A 182 -0.45 -10.53 -13.74
N LEU A 183 0.78 -10.02 -13.76
CA LEU A 183 1.40 -9.46 -14.96
C LEU A 183 2.07 -10.59 -15.74
N ASP A 184 1.58 -10.89 -16.94
CA ASP A 184 2.32 -11.72 -17.90
C ASP A 184 3.28 -10.83 -18.68
N GLU A 185 4.56 -10.84 -18.29
CA GLU A 185 5.60 -10.04 -18.93
C GLU A 185 5.88 -10.46 -20.38
N GLU A 186 5.64 -11.72 -20.76
CA GLU A 186 5.94 -12.20 -22.12
C GLU A 186 4.91 -11.69 -23.14
N ARG A 187 3.66 -11.57 -22.71
CA ARG A 187 2.54 -11.09 -23.55
C ARG A 187 2.16 -9.64 -23.30
N ALA A 188 2.69 -9.03 -22.24
CA ALA A 188 2.34 -7.70 -21.78
C ALA A 188 0.84 -7.56 -21.45
N GLU A 189 0.31 -8.53 -20.74
CA GLU A 189 -1.11 -8.62 -20.33
C GLU A 189 -1.24 -8.59 -18.81
N GLN A 190 -2.28 -7.94 -18.28
CA GLN A 190 -2.70 -8.07 -16.89
C GLN A 190 -3.87 -9.04 -16.81
N ILE A 191 -3.63 -10.18 -16.19
CA ILE A 191 -4.58 -11.28 -16.09
C ILE A 191 -5.02 -11.40 -14.64
N CYS A 192 -6.33 -11.52 -14.40
CA CYS A 192 -6.81 -11.85 -13.07
C CYS A 192 -6.52 -13.33 -12.76
N SER A 193 -5.80 -13.58 -11.67
CA SER A 193 -5.49 -14.92 -11.12
C SER A 193 -6.73 -15.80 -10.89
N LYS A 194 -7.85 -15.18 -10.51
CA LYS A 194 -9.06 -15.87 -10.04
C LYS A 194 -10.03 -16.19 -11.16
N CYS A 195 -10.30 -15.23 -12.05
CA CYS A 195 -11.27 -15.39 -13.14
C CYS A 195 -10.66 -15.55 -14.52
N GLY A 196 -9.34 -15.35 -14.68
CA GLY A 196 -8.66 -15.41 -15.97
C GLY A 196 -9.00 -14.27 -16.92
N LEU A 197 -9.74 -13.24 -16.46
CA LEU A 197 -10.05 -12.06 -17.25
C LEU A 197 -8.77 -11.27 -17.54
N ILE A 198 -8.54 -10.95 -18.80
CA ILE A 198 -7.51 -9.99 -19.22
C ILE A 198 -8.11 -8.59 -19.04
N ILE A 199 -7.52 -7.81 -18.15
CA ILE A 199 -8.02 -6.47 -17.79
C ILE A 199 -7.33 -5.40 -18.63
N GLU A 200 -6.01 -5.54 -18.80
CA GLU A 200 -5.23 -4.71 -19.71
C GLU A 200 -4.46 -5.63 -20.66
N ASP A 201 -4.57 -5.38 -21.97
CA ASP A 201 -3.81 -6.03 -23.01
C ASP A 201 -2.77 -5.06 -23.62
N HIS A 202 -1.77 -5.61 -24.30
CA HIS A 202 -0.80 -4.83 -25.08
C HIS A 202 -0.12 -3.68 -24.29
N MET A 203 0.20 -3.90 -23.02
CA MET A 203 0.83 -2.88 -22.19
C MET A 203 2.18 -2.47 -22.76
N ILE A 204 2.33 -1.17 -22.99
CA ILE A 204 3.59 -0.61 -23.45
C ILE A 204 4.47 -0.39 -22.21
N SER A 205 5.63 -1.04 -22.17
CA SER A 205 6.64 -0.76 -21.14
C SER A 205 7.14 0.69 -21.27
N MET A 206 6.68 1.55 -20.36
CA MET A 206 7.14 2.94 -20.30
C MET A 206 8.59 3.06 -19.80
N GLU A 207 9.12 2.07 -19.07
CA GLU A 207 10.50 2.05 -18.55
C GLU A 207 11.56 2.02 -19.66
N TYR A 208 11.21 1.45 -20.81
CA TYR A 208 12.05 1.34 -22.01
C TYR A 208 11.51 2.15 -23.19
N SER A 209 10.59 3.09 -22.95
CA SER A 209 10.09 3.97 -23.99
C SER A 209 11.22 4.86 -24.53
N GLY A 210 11.59 4.61 -25.77
CA GLY A 210 12.51 5.47 -26.52
C GLY A 210 13.33 4.70 -27.53
N GLU A 211 14.38 4.02 -27.10
CA GLU A 211 15.39 3.51 -28.03
C GLU A 211 16.10 2.29 -27.45
N ARG A 212 16.06 1.15 -28.16
CA ARG A 212 16.82 -0.06 -27.80
C ARG A 212 18.29 0.32 -27.73
N ALA A 213 18.89 0.25 -26.55
CA ALA A 213 20.31 0.48 -26.34
C ALA A 213 20.91 -0.74 -25.66
N PHE A 214 21.98 -1.28 -26.23
CA PHE A 214 22.64 -2.48 -25.71
C PHE A 214 23.71 -2.14 -24.66
N SER A 215 24.05 -0.86 -24.53
CA SER A 215 25.01 -0.35 -23.54
C SER A 215 24.51 0.93 -22.86
N MET A 216 24.98 1.18 -21.63
CA MET A 216 24.63 2.39 -20.87
C MET A 216 25.07 3.68 -21.58
N ALA A 217 26.21 3.66 -22.28
CA ALA A 217 26.72 4.82 -23.01
C ALA A 217 25.89 5.12 -24.28
N GLU A 218 25.45 4.07 -24.99
CA GLU A 218 24.54 4.22 -26.13
C GLU A 218 23.18 4.73 -25.66
N ARG A 219 22.67 4.21 -24.53
CA ARG A 219 21.43 4.69 -23.89
C ARG A 219 21.51 6.19 -23.56
N GLN A 220 22.61 6.64 -22.96
CA GLN A 220 22.78 8.05 -22.59
C GLN A 220 22.88 8.99 -23.80
N LYS A 221 23.36 8.52 -24.96
CA LYS A 221 23.37 9.30 -26.21
C LYS A 221 22.00 9.33 -26.91
N ARG A 222 21.26 8.23 -26.80
CA ARG A 222 19.94 8.01 -27.40
C ARG A 222 18.79 8.59 -26.60
N GLN A 223 19.00 8.88 -25.31
CA GLN A 223 18.03 9.58 -24.48
C GLN A 223 17.82 11.01 -24.98
N THR A 224 16.71 11.20 -25.71
CA THR A 224 16.23 12.49 -26.20
C THR A 224 15.27 13.18 -25.22
N HIS A 225 14.80 12.45 -24.21
CA HIS A 225 13.98 13.00 -23.13
C HIS A 225 14.85 13.72 -22.09
N GLY A 226 14.27 14.71 -21.41
CA GLY A 226 14.94 15.46 -20.34
C GLY A 226 15.42 14.56 -19.19
N SER A 227 16.20 15.16 -18.28
CA SER A 227 16.60 14.47 -17.04
C SER A 227 15.38 14.10 -16.19
N PRO A 228 15.42 12.97 -15.47
CA PRO A 228 14.34 12.58 -14.58
C PRO A 228 14.14 13.64 -13.50
N VAL A 229 12.87 13.90 -13.16
CA VAL A 229 12.47 14.93 -12.21
C VAL A 229 13.16 14.72 -10.86
N ASN A 230 14.05 15.64 -10.51
CA ASN A 230 14.76 15.61 -9.24
C ASN A 230 14.05 16.53 -8.23
N PRO A 231 13.44 15.97 -7.16
CA PRO A 231 12.79 16.77 -6.14
C PRO A 231 13.77 17.65 -5.36
N LEU A 232 15.07 17.34 -5.39
CA LEU A 232 16.14 18.15 -4.80
C LEU A 232 16.57 19.35 -5.65
N ILE A 233 15.78 19.76 -6.64
CA ILE A 233 16.03 20.98 -7.40
C ILE A 233 14.81 21.89 -7.24
N PRO A 234 15.01 23.22 -7.12
CA PRO A 234 13.90 24.17 -7.13
C PRO A 234 13.02 23.97 -8.37
N ASP A 235 11.71 24.14 -8.21
CA ASP A 235 10.73 24.00 -9.30
C ASP A 235 10.73 22.61 -10.01
N LEU A 236 11.22 21.55 -9.32
CA LEU A 236 11.23 20.17 -9.82
C LEU A 236 11.88 20.02 -11.22
N GLN A 237 12.89 20.83 -11.54
CA GLN A 237 13.54 20.86 -12.87
C GLN A 237 12.61 21.21 -14.06
N MET A 238 11.44 21.83 -13.82
CA MET A 238 10.59 22.30 -14.93
C MET A 238 11.19 23.49 -15.69
N ALA A 239 12.19 24.17 -15.11
CA ALA A 239 12.94 25.23 -15.77
C ALA A 239 14.29 24.72 -16.30
N THR A 240 14.63 25.11 -17.52
CA THR A 240 15.96 24.89 -18.10
C THR A 240 16.93 25.99 -17.66
N MET A 241 18.23 25.66 -17.57
CA MET A 241 19.27 26.64 -17.28
C MET A 241 20.07 26.93 -18.54
N ILE A 242 20.17 28.21 -18.91
CA ILE A 242 21.01 28.64 -20.04
C ILE A 242 22.45 28.82 -19.54
N ASP A 243 23.40 28.11 -20.16
CA ASP A 243 24.82 28.29 -19.84
C ASP A 243 25.31 29.66 -20.34
N LYS A 244 25.75 30.50 -19.40
CA LYS A 244 26.22 31.86 -19.67
C LYS A 244 27.64 31.89 -20.26
N ARG A 245 28.37 30.78 -20.20
CA ARG A 245 29.75 30.68 -20.69
C ARG A 245 29.82 30.34 -22.17
N ALA A 246 28.73 29.83 -22.73
CA ALA A 246 28.66 29.51 -24.15
C ALA A 246 28.74 30.78 -25.03
N PRO A 247 29.40 30.72 -26.19
CA PRO A 247 29.38 31.81 -27.16
C PRO A 247 27.94 32.04 -27.61
N MET A 248 27.42 33.24 -27.37
CA MET A 248 26.00 33.57 -27.56
C MET A 248 25.83 34.99 -28.13
N PRO A 249 24.83 35.22 -29.00
CA PRO A 249 24.58 36.53 -29.58
C PRO A 249 24.15 37.55 -28.51
N GLU A 250 24.41 38.84 -28.77
CA GLU A 250 24.18 39.95 -27.83
C GLU A 250 22.71 40.02 -27.34
N SER A 251 21.74 39.73 -28.23
CA SER A 251 20.31 39.68 -27.91
C SER A 251 19.99 38.61 -26.86
N LEU A 252 20.58 37.42 -27.00
CA LEU A 252 20.38 36.30 -26.10
C LEU A 252 21.14 36.52 -24.78
N ARG A 253 22.30 37.20 -24.83
CA ARG A 253 23.01 37.65 -23.62
C ARG A 253 22.17 38.61 -22.78
N LYS A 254 21.44 39.52 -23.44
CA LYS A 254 20.45 40.37 -22.76
C LYS A 254 19.36 39.49 -22.14
N ALA A 255 18.72 38.60 -22.90
CA ALA A 255 17.66 37.72 -22.37
C ALA A 255 18.12 36.91 -21.13
N VAL A 256 19.32 36.33 -21.16
CA VAL A 256 19.92 35.61 -20.01
C VAL A 256 20.16 36.50 -18.79
N LYS A 257 20.49 37.77 -19.01
CA LYS A 257 20.60 38.74 -17.91
C LYS A 257 19.23 39.03 -17.28
N TRP A 258 18.17 39.10 -18.09
CA TRP A 258 16.80 39.27 -17.59
C TRP A 258 16.32 38.02 -16.84
N ASP A 259 16.59 36.83 -17.37
CA ASP A 259 16.26 35.52 -16.77
C ASP A 259 16.97 35.30 -15.42
N SER A 260 18.21 35.79 -15.29
CA SER A 260 18.96 35.70 -14.03
C SER A 260 18.35 36.45 -12.83
N ARG A 261 17.26 37.20 -13.04
CA ARG A 261 16.53 37.89 -11.97
C ARG A 261 15.56 36.94 -11.29
N TYR A 262 16.11 36.13 -10.40
CA TYR A 262 15.31 35.27 -9.55
C TYR A 262 14.42 36.05 -8.59
N SER A 263 13.16 35.64 -8.53
CA SER A 263 12.24 36.07 -7.47
C SER A 263 12.84 35.76 -6.10
N TRP A 264 12.47 36.54 -5.08
CA TRP A 264 12.88 36.26 -3.70
C TRP A 264 12.55 34.82 -3.29
N LYS A 265 11.40 34.29 -3.75
CA LYS A 265 10.96 32.92 -3.49
C LYS A 265 11.94 31.89 -4.09
N GLN A 266 12.33 32.08 -5.35
CA GLN A 266 13.27 31.18 -6.04
C GLN A 266 14.66 31.22 -5.40
N ARG A 267 15.17 32.42 -5.06
CA ARG A 267 16.47 32.56 -4.38
C ARG A 267 16.48 31.84 -3.03
N ASN A 268 15.41 32.00 -2.25
CA ASN A 268 15.24 31.31 -0.98
C ASN A 268 15.27 29.78 -1.16
N MET A 269 14.52 29.26 -2.13
CA MET A 269 14.45 27.83 -2.40
C MET A 269 15.80 27.25 -2.90
N ILE A 270 16.52 27.99 -3.76
CA ILE A 270 17.87 27.64 -4.22
C ILE A 270 18.83 27.54 -3.03
N GLN A 271 18.83 28.57 -2.17
CA GLN A 271 19.69 28.59 -0.97
C GLN A 271 19.36 27.42 -0.04
N ALA A 272 18.09 27.18 0.25
CA ALA A 272 17.67 26.08 1.12
C ALA A 272 18.07 24.71 0.56
N THR A 273 17.85 24.50 -0.74
CA THR A 273 18.20 23.25 -1.42
C THR A 273 19.71 23.01 -1.42
N SER A 274 20.51 24.06 -1.67
CA SER A 274 21.97 23.96 -1.61
C SER A 274 22.46 23.61 -0.20
N GLU A 275 21.83 24.18 0.82
CA GLU A 275 22.18 23.93 2.22
C GLU A 275 21.78 22.51 2.67
N ILE A 276 20.63 22.00 2.21
CA ILE A 276 20.22 20.61 2.46
C ILE A 276 21.19 19.64 1.83
N LYS A 277 21.66 19.91 0.60
CA LYS A 277 22.69 19.08 -0.05
C LYS A 277 24.00 19.13 0.73
N ARG A 278 24.47 20.32 1.09
CA ARG A 278 25.70 20.52 1.87
C ARG A 278 25.68 19.76 3.20
N ILE A 279 24.64 19.96 4.02
CA ILE A 279 24.51 19.30 5.33
C ILE A 279 24.31 17.79 5.14
N GLY A 280 23.51 17.38 4.14
CA GLY A 280 23.27 15.98 3.83
C GLY A 280 24.54 15.24 3.41
N GLU A 281 25.41 15.87 2.65
CA GLU A 281 26.72 15.32 2.25
C GLU A 281 27.68 15.25 3.43
N LEU A 282 27.81 16.32 4.21
CA LEU A 282 28.69 16.35 5.39
C LEU A 282 28.33 15.30 6.45
N MET A 283 27.04 14.97 6.56
CA MET A 283 26.55 13.92 7.47
C MET A 283 26.36 12.55 6.81
N ASN A 284 26.73 12.39 5.53
CA ASN A 284 26.51 11.18 4.72
C ASN A 284 25.07 10.64 4.83
N LEU A 285 24.08 11.53 4.70
CA LEU A 285 22.67 11.15 4.73
C LEU A 285 22.24 10.49 3.42
N PRO A 286 21.39 9.45 3.48
CA PRO A 286 20.75 8.87 2.31
C PRO A 286 19.93 9.88 1.51
N GLN A 287 19.74 9.60 0.21
CA GLN A 287 18.99 10.47 -0.69
C GLN A 287 17.53 10.66 -0.24
N HIS A 288 16.85 9.60 0.21
CA HIS A 288 15.44 9.68 0.64
C HIS A 288 15.25 10.68 1.80
N VAL A 289 16.19 10.73 2.76
CA VAL A 289 16.16 11.70 3.88
C VAL A 289 16.25 13.14 3.37
N LYS A 290 17.13 13.40 2.39
CA LYS A 290 17.27 14.74 1.79
C LYS A 290 16.00 15.16 1.06
N VAL A 291 15.38 14.22 0.34
CA VAL A 291 14.12 14.46 -0.38
C VAL A 291 13.01 14.79 0.60
N TYR A 292 12.89 14.04 1.69
CA TYR A 292 11.89 14.27 2.71
C TYR A 292 12.10 15.62 3.42
N ALA A 293 13.36 15.97 3.76
CA ALA A 293 13.69 17.28 4.32
C ALA A 293 13.28 18.45 3.40
N ILE A 294 13.46 18.31 2.08
CA ILE A 294 13.02 19.33 1.11
C ILE A 294 11.50 19.41 1.04
N LYS A 295 10.79 18.28 1.09
CA LYS A 295 9.33 18.26 1.12
C LYS A 295 8.79 19.04 2.31
N LEU A 296 9.33 18.81 3.50
CA LEU A 296 8.98 19.54 4.72
C LEU A 296 9.30 21.03 4.60
N TYR A 297 10.47 21.37 4.05
CA TYR A 297 10.85 22.76 3.82
C TYR A 297 9.88 23.48 2.87
N ARG A 298 9.47 22.83 1.77
CA ARG A 298 8.48 23.37 0.82
C ARG A 298 7.14 23.63 1.51
N GLN A 299 6.66 22.68 2.31
CA GLN A 299 5.42 22.86 3.07
C GLN A 299 5.51 24.02 4.06
N ALA A 300 6.64 24.14 4.77
CA ALA A 300 6.88 25.27 5.67
C ALA A 300 6.94 26.62 4.92
N PHE A 301 7.49 26.62 3.69
CA PHE A 301 7.54 27.78 2.83
C PHE A 301 6.16 28.21 2.34
N THR A 302 5.32 27.27 1.90
CA THR A 302 3.95 27.57 1.42
C THR A 302 3.07 28.15 2.52
N LEU A 303 3.26 27.70 3.77
CA LEU A 303 2.58 28.24 4.95
C LEU A 303 3.17 29.58 5.45
N GLY A 304 4.23 30.09 4.84
CA GLY A 304 4.85 31.37 5.21
C GLY A 304 5.62 31.35 6.53
N LEU A 305 5.99 30.16 7.05
CA LEU A 305 6.67 29.98 8.34
C LEU A 305 8.09 30.56 8.40
N LEU A 306 8.67 30.96 7.26
CA LEU A 306 10.02 31.49 7.19
C LEU A 306 10.14 32.98 7.57
N LYS A 307 9.02 33.73 7.62
CA LYS A 307 9.08 35.17 7.89
C LYS A 307 9.69 35.43 9.27
N GLY A 308 10.83 36.13 9.31
CA GLY A 308 11.56 36.46 10.54
C GLY A 308 12.41 35.32 11.13
N ARG A 309 12.56 34.19 10.43
CA ARG A 309 13.40 33.05 10.85
C ARG A 309 14.56 32.85 9.88
N SER A 310 15.68 32.31 10.35
CA SER A 310 16.82 32.05 9.46
C SER A 310 16.56 30.83 8.57
N ILE A 311 16.90 30.98 7.28
CA ILE A 311 16.76 29.92 6.27
C ILE A 311 17.55 28.68 6.69
N ARG A 312 18.80 28.88 7.13
CA ARG A 312 19.72 27.82 7.56
C ARG A 312 19.18 27.05 8.77
N ALA A 313 18.62 27.73 9.78
CA ALA A 313 18.06 27.03 10.94
C ALA A 313 16.81 26.23 10.59
N MET A 314 15.96 26.75 9.68
CA MET A 314 14.78 25.98 9.22
C MET A 314 15.19 24.75 8.41
N VAL A 315 16.21 24.88 7.56
CA VAL A 315 16.80 23.74 6.84
C VAL A 315 17.32 22.69 7.82
N ALA A 316 18.14 23.10 8.79
CA ALA A 316 18.68 22.19 9.80
C ALA A 316 17.58 21.49 10.62
N ALA A 317 16.52 22.22 10.98
CA ALA A 317 15.36 21.66 11.67
C ALA A 317 14.58 20.66 10.80
N SER A 318 14.44 20.93 9.51
CA SER A 318 13.77 20.03 8.55
C SER A 318 14.56 18.73 8.36
N ILE A 319 15.90 18.82 8.30
CA ILE A 319 16.77 17.65 8.24
C ILE A 319 16.70 16.84 9.54
N TYR A 320 16.71 17.51 10.69
CA TYR A 320 16.60 16.84 11.99
C TYR A 320 15.30 16.04 12.10
N TYR A 321 14.17 16.64 11.71
CA TYR A 321 12.89 15.96 11.68
C TYR A 321 12.92 14.77 10.71
N ALA A 322 13.42 14.96 9.48
CA ALA A 322 13.48 13.92 8.48
C ALA A 322 14.33 12.72 8.93
N CYS A 323 15.46 12.97 9.60
CA CYS A 323 16.30 11.93 10.18
C CYS A 323 15.54 11.10 11.23
N GLY A 324 14.74 11.76 12.08
CA GLY A 324 13.92 11.08 13.08
C GLY A 324 12.80 10.24 12.47
N ALA A 325 12.12 10.76 11.44
CA ALA A 325 11.03 10.06 10.75
C ALA A 325 11.52 8.81 10.00
N GLU A 326 12.66 8.91 9.30
CA GLU A 326 13.26 7.82 8.51
C GLU A 326 14.10 6.85 9.37
N LYS A 327 14.05 6.97 10.70
CA LYS A 327 14.83 6.15 11.66
C LYS A 327 16.34 6.16 11.38
N VAL A 328 16.86 7.28 10.88
CA VAL A 328 18.30 7.55 10.75
C VAL A 328 18.70 8.46 11.91
N PRO A 329 18.97 7.93 13.11
CA PRO A 329 19.10 8.72 14.32
C PRO A 329 20.30 9.67 14.24
N ARG A 330 20.04 10.97 14.18
CA ARG A 330 21.05 12.01 14.34
C ARG A 330 20.70 12.82 15.57
N THR A 331 21.69 13.09 16.41
CA THR A 331 21.45 13.97 17.56
C THR A 331 21.44 15.42 17.09
N LEU A 332 20.67 16.27 17.77
CA LEU A 332 20.60 17.68 17.42
C LEU A 332 21.98 18.35 17.42
N GLN A 333 22.86 17.92 18.34
CA GLN A 333 24.26 18.38 18.40
C GLN A 333 25.01 18.10 17.08
N ASN A 334 24.84 16.91 16.50
CA ASN A 334 25.52 16.53 15.25
C ASN A 334 25.15 17.49 14.10
N ILE A 335 23.90 17.97 14.09
CA ILE A 335 23.42 18.90 13.06
C ILE A 335 23.95 20.30 13.34
N VAL A 336 23.94 20.72 14.61
CA VAL A 336 24.51 22.00 15.03
C VAL A 336 25.98 22.10 14.64
N ASP A 337 26.76 21.04 14.86
CA ASP A 337 28.21 21.00 14.56
C ASP A 337 28.51 21.20 13.06
N VAL A 338 27.57 20.88 12.17
CA VAL A 338 27.71 20.97 10.70
C VAL A 338 27.00 22.20 10.12
N SER A 339 26.08 22.78 10.88
CA SER A 339 25.26 23.92 10.49
C SER A 339 25.85 25.24 10.99
N ASP A 340 25.63 26.33 10.24
CA ASP A 340 26.03 27.69 10.69
C ASP A 340 25.04 28.30 11.71
N SER A 341 24.14 27.50 12.30
CA SER A 341 23.04 27.97 13.15
C SER A 341 23.23 27.54 14.60
N THR A 342 22.77 28.37 15.53
CA THR A 342 22.89 28.06 16.95
C THR A 342 21.86 27.01 17.39
N PHE A 343 22.20 26.23 18.40
CA PHE A 343 21.31 25.20 18.99
C PHE A 343 19.91 25.74 19.29
N HIS A 344 19.81 26.93 19.90
CA HIS A 344 18.52 27.54 20.25
C HIS A 344 17.67 27.90 19.01
N GLN A 345 18.30 28.41 17.94
CA GLN A 345 17.59 28.75 16.71
C GLN A 345 17.01 27.52 16.03
N ILE A 346 17.78 26.42 15.97
CA ILE A 346 17.32 25.17 15.35
C ILE A 346 16.17 24.57 16.16
N THR A 347 16.28 24.51 17.50
CA THR A 347 15.22 24.00 18.37
C THR A 347 13.92 24.80 18.23
N LYS A 348 14.00 26.13 18.18
CA LYS A 348 12.83 27.00 17.99
C LYS A 348 12.17 26.77 16.62
N CYS A 349 12.98 26.61 15.56
CA CYS A 349 12.47 26.29 14.23
C CYS A 349 11.84 24.89 14.19
N TYR A 350 12.45 23.89 14.83
CA TYR A 350 11.93 22.53 14.93
C TYR A 350 10.58 22.47 15.64
N GLN A 351 10.46 23.12 16.80
CA GLN A 351 9.18 23.22 17.52
C GLN A 351 8.10 23.90 16.69
N SER A 352 8.47 24.97 15.98
CA SER A 352 7.53 25.67 15.09
C SER A 352 7.11 24.76 13.93
N LEU A 353 8.06 24.04 13.33
CA LEU A 353 7.80 23.13 12.21
C LEU A 353 6.83 22.02 12.63
N ILE A 354 7.05 21.38 13.78
CA ILE A 354 6.14 20.35 14.32
C ILE A 354 4.74 20.90 14.56
N LYS A 355 4.66 22.06 15.24
CA LYS A 355 3.39 22.65 15.66
C LYS A 355 2.55 23.08 14.45
N GLU A 356 3.16 23.72 13.47
CA GLU A 356 2.45 24.33 12.34
C GLU A 356 2.11 23.30 11.25
N LEU A 357 2.92 22.25 11.09
CA LEU A 357 2.64 21.15 10.16
C LEU A 357 1.87 19.99 10.81
N ASN A 358 1.47 20.11 12.09
CA ASN A 358 0.80 19.05 12.86
C ASN A 358 1.50 17.69 12.77
N LEU A 359 2.83 17.70 12.81
CA LEU A 359 3.62 16.49 12.63
C LEU A 359 3.79 15.74 13.96
N PRO A 360 3.82 14.40 13.95
CA PRO A 360 4.23 13.65 15.14
C PRO A 360 5.70 13.94 15.42
N SER A 361 6.07 14.16 16.69
CA SER A 361 7.48 14.31 17.07
C SER A 361 8.14 12.93 17.13
N PRO A 362 9.04 12.57 16.19
CA PRO A 362 9.74 11.30 16.27
C PRO A 362 10.63 11.27 17.53
N THR A 363 10.49 10.22 18.32
CA THR A 363 11.36 9.97 19.48
C THR A 363 12.58 9.18 19.01
N ILE A 364 13.78 9.65 19.37
CA ILE A 364 15.02 8.93 19.05
C ILE A 364 15.16 7.81 20.06
N SER A 365 15.13 6.55 19.60
CA SER A 365 15.39 5.42 20.48
C SER A 365 16.88 5.42 20.87
N PRO A 366 17.22 5.12 22.14
CA PRO A 366 18.62 4.98 22.55
C PRO A 366 19.37 3.90 21.75
N LYS A 367 18.65 2.85 21.33
CA LYS A 367 19.22 1.70 20.62
C LYS A 367 19.84 2.10 19.28
N ASP A 368 19.15 2.95 18.52
CA ASP A 368 19.60 3.32 17.18
C ASP A 368 20.91 4.13 17.24
N LEU A 369 21.21 4.78 18.36
CA LEU A 369 22.45 5.54 18.55
C LEU A 369 23.67 4.68 18.90
N VAL A 370 23.49 3.42 19.33
CA VAL A 370 24.56 2.56 19.82
C VAL A 370 25.61 2.31 18.74
N SER A 371 25.18 1.94 17.53
CA SER A 371 26.06 1.62 16.40
C SER A 371 26.98 2.79 16.02
N ALA A 372 26.43 4.01 16.01
CA ALA A 372 27.17 5.23 15.72
C ALA A 372 28.26 5.51 16.76
N TYR A 373 27.97 5.35 18.05
CA TYR A 373 28.96 5.59 19.10
C TYR A 373 30.01 4.48 19.20
N ILE A 374 29.65 3.23 18.87
CA ILE A 374 30.60 2.11 18.80
C ILE A 374 31.62 2.32 17.69
N SER A 375 31.13 2.74 16.52
CA SER A 375 32.00 3.13 15.40
C SER A 375 32.93 4.27 15.80
N LYS A 376 32.42 5.30 16.49
CA LYS A 376 33.22 6.43 16.99
C LYS A 376 34.27 6.01 18.03
N LEU A 377 33.93 5.07 18.92
CA LEU A 377 34.82 4.58 19.98
C LEU A 377 35.75 3.44 19.54
N HIS A 378 35.58 2.91 18.33
CA HIS A 378 36.30 1.77 17.76
C HIS A 378 36.21 0.52 18.66
N LEU A 379 34.98 0.19 19.09
CA LEU A 379 34.71 -0.97 19.93
C LEU A 379 34.28 -2.19 19.10
N PRO A 380 34.56 -3.42 19.57
CA PRO A 380 34.17 -4.60 18.84
C PRO A 380 32.66 -4.82 18.90
N HIS A 381 32.13 -5.45 17.85
CA HIS A 381 30.70 -5.77 17.69
C HIS A 381 30.08 -6.53 18.89
N LYS A 382 30.88 -7.29 19.65
CA LYS A 382 30.41 -7.93 20.89
C LYS A 382 29.84 -6.94 21.90
N VAL A 383 30.43 -5.74 22.01
CA VAL A 383 29.94 -4.66 22.89
C VAL A 383 28.62 -4.10 22.39
N GLU A 384 28.43 -4.02 21.07
CA GLU A 384 27.20 -3.55 20.43
C GLU A 384 26.00 -4.41 20.78
N VAL A 385 26.14 -5.71 20.55
CA VAL A 385 25.09 -6.69 20.84
C VAL A 385 24.74 -6.67 22.33
N ASN A 386 25.74 -6.58 23.20
CA ASN A 386 25.52 -6.55 24.65
C ASN A 386 24.87 -5.23 25.10
N ALA A 387 25.30 -4.08 24.58
CA ALA A 387 24.72 -2.78 24.90
C ALA A 387 23.26 -2.69 24.44
N GLY A 388 22.95 -3.18 23.23
CA GLY A 388 21.59 -3.27 22.72
C GLY A 388 20.70 -4.13 23.61
N LYS A 389 21.17 -5.32 24.05
CA LYS A 389 20.44 -6.18 24.98
C LYS A 389 20.19 -5.53 26.34
N ILE A 390 21.14 -4.78 26.87
CA ILE A 390 20.99 -4.05 28.14
C ILE A 390 19.91 -2.96 28.00
N LEU A 391 19.94 -2.19 26.90
CA LEU A 391 18.96 -1.15 26.62
C LEU A 391 17.55 -1.74 26.41
N ASP A 392 17.41 -2.81 25.63
CA ASP A 392 16.12 -3.49 25.39
C ASP A 392 15.50 -4.00 26.71
N ARG A 393 16.32 -4.54 27.61
CA ARG A 393 15.84 -4.98 28.94
C ARG A 393 15.47 -3.81 29.83
N TYR A 394 16.23 -2.72 29.76
CA TYR A 394 15.99 -1.53 30.57
C TYR A 394 14.69 -0.82 30.17
N GLU A 395 14.43 -0.69 28.87
CA GLU A 395 13.22 -0.08 28.31
C GLU A 395 11.94 -0.85 28.67
N LYS A 396 12.01 -2.18 28.79
CA LYS A 396 10.86 -3.00 29.22
C LYS A 396 10.42 -2.78 30.67
N VAL A 397 11.34 -2.32 31.54
CA VAL A 397 11.09 -2.23 32.99
C VAL A 397 10.96 -0.78 33.46
N TYR A 398 11.66 0.15 32.82
CA TYR A 398 11.66 1.56 33.19
C TYR A 398 11.15 2.44 32.05
N SER A 399 10.31 3.40 32.38
CA SER A 399 9.96 4.47 31.44
C SER A 399 11.20 5.28 31.08
N LEU A 400 11.43 5.42 29.76
CA LEU A 400 12.47 6.27 29.18
C LEU A 400 12.11 7.76 29.21
N SER A 401 10.87 8.10 29.60
CA SER A 401 10.35 9.46 29.56
C SER A 401 11.17 10.40 30.45
N GLY A 402 11.57 11.55 29.89
CA GLY A 402 12.35 12.57 30.58
C GLY A 402 13.84 12.25 30.80
N LYS A 403 14.32 11.08 30.34
CA LYS A 403 15.75 10.74 30.42
C LYS A 403 16.43 11.03 29.07
N ASP A 404 17.57 11.72 29.13
CA ASP A 404 18.38 11.97 27.93
C ASP A 404 18.90 10.62 27.34
N PRO A 405 18.52 10.28 26.09
CA PRO A 405 18.94 9.03 25.46
C PRO A 405 20.47 8.90 25.36
N LYS A 406 21.20 10.00 25.19
CA LYS A 406 22.68 9.97 25.15
C LYS A 406 23.28 9.40 26.43
N GLY A 407 22.74 9.80 27.57
CA GLY A 407 23.20 9.34 28.89
C GLY A 407 22.95 7.85 29.11
N LEU A 408 21.82 7.33 28.61
CA LEU A 408 21.49 5.90 28.70
C LEU A 408 22.41 5.05 27.82
N VAL A 409 22.67 5.49 26.58
CA VAL A 409 23.59 4.81 25.68
C VAL A 409 25.00 4.78 26.24
N ALA A 410 25.50 5.89 26.78
CA ALA A 410 26.82 5.94 27.39
C ALA A 410 26.98 4.98 28.58
N ALA A 411 25.96 4.89 29.44
CA ALA A 411 25.94 3.94 30.55
C ALA A 411 25.90 2.49 30.06
N ALA A 412 25.06 2.18 29.08
CA ALA A 412 24.95 0.83 28.50
C ALA A 412 26.25 0.40 27.82
N LEU A 413 26.90 1.29 27.07
CA LEU A 413 28.20 1.02 26.42
C LEU A 413 29.29 0.74 27.44
N TYR A 414 29.37 1.53 28.52
CA TYR A 414 30.35 1.30 29.58
C TYR A 414 30.14 -0.07 30.23
N GLU A 415 28.91 -0.40 30.60
CA GLU A 415 28.60 -1.67 31.26
C GLU A 415 28.81 -2.88 30.32
N ALA A 416 28.39 -2.78 29.05
CA ALA A 416 28.63 -3.80 28.04
C ALA A 416 30.12 -4.04 27.78
N SER A 417 30.94 -2.99 27.86
CA SER A 417 32.40 -3.08 27.73
C SER A 417 33.02 -3.82 28.91
N GLN A 418 32.55 -3.55 30.13
CA GLN A 418 32.99 -4.28 31.33
C GLN A 418 32.62 -5.76 31.25
N HIS A 419 31.39 -6.09 30.84
CA HIS A 419 30.96 -7.49 30.63
C HIS A 419 31.78 -8.21 29.56
N SER A 420 32.33 -7.47 28.60
CA SER A 420 33.16 -8.03 27.51
C SER A 420 34.66 -8.03 27.84
N ASN A 421 35.06 -7.71 29.08
CA ASN A 421 36.45 -7.54 29.52
C ASN A 421 37.26 -6.48 28.74
N ILE A 422 36.60 -5.46 28.19
CA ILE A 422 37.23 -4.38 27.45
C ILE A 422 37.30 -3.14 28.34
N LYS A 423 38.52 -2.74 28.71
CA LYS A 423 38.75 -1.59 29.58
C LYS A 423 38.65 -0.29 28.79
N ILE A 424 37.65 0.53 29.11
CA ILE A 424 37.48 1.87 28.55
C ILE A 424 37.27 2.84 29.71
N SER A 425 37.91 4.01 29.66
CA SER A 425 37.67 5.05 30.65
C SER A 425 36.31 5.71 30.47
N GLN A 426 35.64 6.06 31.57
CA GLN A 426 34.40 6.84 31.54
C GLN A 426 34.61 8.18 30.83
N THR A 427 35.81 8.77 30.95
CA THR A 427 36.21 10.02 30.32
C THR A 427 36.23 9.93 28.78
N LYS A 428 36.64 8.78 28.23
CA LYS A 428 36.66 8.55 26.78
C LYS A 428 35.24 8.42 26.23
N ILE A 429 34.37 7.70 26.95
CA ILE A 429 32.96 7.53 26.55
C ILE A 429 32.20 8.86 26.65
N SER A 430 32.35 9.58 27.77
CA SER A 430 31.64 10.85 27.99
C SER A 430 31.99 11.88 26.92
N ARG A 431 33.28 12.00 26.56
CA ARG A 431 33.75 12.85 25.45
C ARG A 431 33.22 12.43 24.09
N ALA A 432 33.20 11.13 23.79
CA ALA A 432 32.71 10.64 22.50
C ALA A 432 31.21 10.88 22.30
N VAL A 433 30.42 10.70 23.37
CA VAL A 433 28.96 10.90 23.37
C VAL A 433 28.57 12.38 23.53
N GLY A 434 29.45 13.20 24.10
CA GLY A 434 29.20 14.62 24.35
C GLY A 434 28.35 14.87 25.61
N ILE A 435 28.60 14.12 26.68
CA ILE A 435 27.96 14.27 27.99
C ILE A 435 29.00 14.51 29.08
N THR A 436 28.58 14.99 30.26
CA THR A 436 29.49 15.15 31.40
C THR A 436 29.75 13.80 32.07
N GLU A 437 30.94 13.64 32.68
CA GLU A 437 31.25 12.41 33.42
C GLU A 437 30.26 12.14 34.56
N VAL A 438 29.73 13.20 35.17
CA VAL A 438 28.75 13.12 36.25
C VAL A 438 27.43 12.52 35.74
N THR A 439 26.96 12.92 34.55
CA THR A 439 25.74 12.35 33.95
C THR A 439 25.92 10.87 33.64
N LEU A 440 27.08 10.49 33.09
CA LEU A 440 27.42 9.09 32.84
C LEU A 440 27.39 8.28 34.15
N ARG A 441 28.05 8.76 35.22
CA ARG A 441 28.10 8.08 36.51
C ARG A 441 26.71 7.91 37.15
N ASN A 442 25.86 8.94 37.08
CA ASN A 442 24.50 8.87 37.61
C ASN A 442 23.67 7.81 36.88
N ARG A 443 23.70 7.80 35.53
CA ARG A 443 22.97 6.81 34.72
C ARG A 443 23.53 5.40 34.89
N LEU A 444 24.85 5.27 35.01
CA LEU A 444 25.48 3.98 35.27
C LEU A 444 25.01 3.37 36.60
N ARG A 445 24.94 4.16 37.68
CA ARG A 445 24.43 3.68 38.98
C ARG A 445 22.98 3.20 38.89
N GLU A 446 22.13 3.92 38.15
CA GLU A 446 20.75 3.49 37.89
C GLU A 446 20.72 2.16 37.14
N MET A 447 21.51 2.02 36.08
CA MET A 447 21.55 0.82 35.24
C MET A 447 22.14 -0.39 35.96
N GLN A 448 23.14 -0.20 36.83
CA GLN A 448 23.71 -1.26 37.67
C GLN A 448 22.74 -1.75 38.74
N LYS A 449 21.93 -0.85 39.33
CA LYS A 449 20.85 -1.24 40.25
C LYS A 449 19.83 -2.15 39.54
N PHE A 450 19.54 -1.86 38.27
CA PHE A 450 18.67 -2.70 37.45
C PHE A 450 19.29 -4.08 37.21
N ILE A 451 20.52 -4.15 36.70
CA ILE A 451 21.18 -5.43 36.38
C ILE A 451 21.33 -6.32 37.62
N ARG A 452 21.56 -5.74 38.81
CA ARG A 452 21.65 -6.48 40.08
C ARG A 452 20.31 -7.03 40.58
N LYS A 453 19.19 -6.38 40.25
CA LYS A 453 17.86 -6.91 40.55
C LYS A 453 17.53 -7.97 39.50
N LYS A 454 17.89 -9.24 39.76
CA LYS A 454 17.37 -10.37 38.98
C LYS A 454 15.84 -10.24 38.89
N PRO A 455 15.22 -10.47 37.72
CA PRO A 455 13.77 -10.56 37.64
C PRO A 455 13.31 -11.64 38.61
N LYS A 456 12.36 -11.31 39.50
CA LYS A 456 11.57 -12.35 40.18
C LYS A 456 10.91 -13.14 39.04
N GLN A 457 11.30 -14.41 38.89
CA GLN A 457 10.63 -15.35 38.01
C GLN A 457 9.18 -15.52 38.45
#